data_AF-A0A7S4SYF4-F1
#
_entry.id   AF-A0A7S4SYF4-F1
#
_cell.length_a   1.000
_cell.length_b   1.000
_cell.length_c   1.000
_cell.angle_alpha   90.00
_cell.angle_beta   90.00
_cell.angle_gamma   90.00
#
_symmetry.space_group_name_H-M   'P 1'
#
loop_
_entity.id
_entity.type
_entity.pdbx_description
1 polymer ?
#
loop_
_entity_poly.entity_id
_entity_poly.type
_entity_poly.pdbx_seq_one_letter_code
_entity_poly.pdbx_strand_id
1 'polypeptide(L)'
;GGGAMQLRGLGVRRRLPMRTALAASAALAPAGLLRTGGASWLGRPCRLPLARGLSLAPASLVPRLQDADATRTAAVGGGEGGTSCGGVRRVFLLETEGIAEAGQTLDPLSLVPEQGLEALYGEASEDVDTLCRCIVSAVMCSRKVRRDTSLLAALSGLPEAPTNPPVDLLEVTGARMRMIYADKRWVAVTLARFLAATRGPDAPKEGRGTRMAGWLLRKASSGRELLEAEVAAAGPQACRLLVLRKDAPTSVEDALARAREQGAQQLVFLLGASEGHGSRLGRLAEADMGGEAVSLGATPMLTSQCVSVLQFLVDERWPARTARTYAQPEGAKGETERKK
;
A
#
# COMPACT_ATOMS: atom_id res chain seq x y z
N GLY A 1 26.30 3.14 68.42
CA GLY A 1 25.89 2.02 67.54
C GLY A 1 25.06 2.62 66.44
N GLY A 2 25.30 2.39 65.15
CA GLY A 2 25.70 1.18 64.44
C GLY A 2 24.66 1.03 63.32
N GLY A 3 24.96 0.79 62.05
CA GLY A 3 26.23 0.66 61.34
C GLY A 3 26.00 1.04 59.88
N ALA A 4 27.08 1.47 59.22
CA ALA A 4 27.12 1.75 57.79
C ALA A 4 27.26 0.43 57.03
N MET A 5 26.39 0.21 56.04
CA MET A 5 26.46 -0.95 55.14
C MET A 5 27.03 -0.47 53.79
N GLN A 6 28.30 -0.81 53.56
CA GLN A 6 28.97 -0.70 52.27
C GLN A 6 28.47 -1.81 51.34
N LEU A 7 28.09 -1.45 50.11
CA LEU A 7 28.01 -2.41 49.00
C LEU A 7 29.03 -2.03 47.93
N ARG A 8 30.05 -2.89 47.82
CA ARG A 8 30.93 -3.07 46.65
C ARG A 8 30.03 -3.54 45.48
N GLY A 9 30.16 -3.04 44.27
CA GLY A 9 31.31 -3.18 43.39
C GLY A 9 30.97 -4.18 42.28
N LEU A 10 30.48 -3.69 41.14
CA LEU A 10 30.38 -4.46 39.90
C LEU A 10 31.01 -3.66 38.77
N GLY A 11 32.16 -4.15 38.30
CA GLY A 11 32.94 -3.57 37.23
C GLY A 11 32.28 -3.78 35.88
N VAL A 12 31.99 -2.67 35.19
CA VAL A 12 31.58 -2.67 33.79
C VAL A 12 32.85 -2.61 32.94
N ARG A 13 33.20 -3.75 32.31
CA ARG A 13 34.23 -3.80 31.28
C ARG A 13 33.73 -3.09 30.03
N ARG A 14 34.27 -1.90 29.75
CA ARG A 14 34.15 -1.21 28.46
C ARG A 14 34.88 -2.05 27.39
N ARG A 15 34.15 -2.49 26.34
CA ARG A 15 34.77 -2.94 25.08
C ARG A 15 34.83 -1.74 24.13
N LEU A 16 36.05 -1.34 23.79
CA LEU A 16 36.35 -0.44 22.68
C LEU A 16 36.14 -1.20 21.35
N PRO A 17 35.54 -0.59 20.32
CA PRO A 17 35.66 -1.13 18.96
C PRO A 17 37.04 -0.79 18.38
N MET A 18 37.74 -1.84 17.96
CA MET A 18 38.98 -1.76 17.20
C MET A 18 38.72 -1.14 15.82
N ARG A 19 39.54 -0.13 15.49
CA ARG A 19 39.80 0.36 14.14
C ARG A 19 40.80 -0.57 13.44
N THR A 20 40.47 -1.00 12.23
CA THR A 20 41.41 -1.44 11.16
C THR A 20 40.74 -1.03 9.85
N ALA A 21 41.14 0.07 9.20
CA ALA A 21 42.34 0.27 8.37
C ALA A 21 42.32 -0.55 7.05
N LEU A 22 41.99 0.18 5.97
CA LEU A 22 42.59 0.16 4.62
C LEU A 22 43.16 -1.15 4.07
N ALA A 23 42.61 -1.59 2.94
CA ALA A 23 43.41 -2.10 1.83
C ALA A 23 42.77 -1.66 0.50
N ALA A 24 43.46 -0.75 -0.18
CA ALA A 24 43.25 -0.45 -1.59
C ALA A 24 43.90 -1.57 -2.43
N SER A 25 43.20 -2.07 -3.44
CA SER A 25 43.80 -2.82 -4.54
C SER A 25 43.33 -2.23 -5.86
N ALA A 26 44.28 -1.62 -6.55
CA ALA A 26 44.21 -1.22 -7.94
C ALA A 26 44.81 -2.33 -8.83
N ALA A 27 44.54 -2.21 -10.13
CA ALA A 27 45.13 -2.94 -11.26
C ALA A 27 44.50 -4.32 -11.56
N LEU A 28 44.23 -4.77 -12.78
CA LEU A 28 44.54 -4.33 -14.15
C LEU A 28 43.35 -4.71 -15.05
N ALA A 29 43.04 -3.90 -16.08
CA ALA A 29 42.24 -4.33 -17.22
C ALA A 29 43.15 -4.34 -18.47
N PRO A 30 43.24 -5.45 -19.23
CA PRO A 30 44.00 -5.47 -20.46
C PRO A 30 43.18 -4.91 -21.62
N ALA A 31 43.85 -4.07 -22.41
CA ALA A 31 43.43 -3.66 -23.74
C ALA A 31 43.70 -4.77 -24.78
N GLY A 32 42.85 -4.83 -25.81
CA GLY A 32 43.05 -5.64 -27.02
C GLY A 32 41.79 -6.42 -27.39
N LEU A 33 41.39 -6.60 -28.64
CA LEU A 33 41.86 -6.08 -29.93
C LEU A 33 40.78 -6.53 -30.93
N LEU A 34 40.45 -5.63 -31.86
CA LEU A 34 39.79 -5.83 -33.16
C LEU A 34 39.46 -7.27 -33.59
N ARG A 35 38.18 -7.50 -33.91
CA ARG A 35 37.84 -8.42 -35.01
C ARG A 35 36.69 -7.87 -35.85
N THR A 36 37.08 -7.44 -37.04
CA THR A 36 36.25 -7.18 -38.21
C THR A 36 35.67 -8.50 -38.74
N GLY A 37 34.38 -8.50 -39.09
CA GLY A 37 33.73 -9.61 -39.78
C GLY A 37 32.40 -9.15 -40.35
N GLY A 38 32.44 -8.68 -41.60
CA GLY A 38 31.24 -8.33 -42.35
C GLY A 38 30.46 -9.56 -42.82
N ALA A 39 29.16 -9.42 -42.92
CA ALA A 39 28.32 -10.17 -43.85
C ALA A 39 27.07 -9.33 -44.15
N SER A 40 27.13 -8.66 -45.30
CA SER A 40 26.01 -8.04 -46.01
C SER A 40 25.16 -9.10 -46.68
N TRP A 41 23.83 -9.10 -46.53
CA TRP A 41 22.88 -9.55 -47.57
C TRP A 41 21.51 -8.87 -47.36
N LEU A 42 21.16 -7.98 -48.30
CA LEU A 42 19.86 -7.75 -48.98
C LEU A 42 18.57 -8.04 -48.16
N GLY A 43 17.58 -7.15 -48.01
CA GLY A 43 17.16 -6.01 -48.81
C GLY A 43 15.64 -6.08 -48.98
N ARG A 44 14.91 -5.01 -48.62
CA ARG A 44 13.73 -4.48 -49.36
C ARG A 44 13.17 -3.23 -48.67
N PRO A 45 12.89 -2.15 -49.41
CA PRO A 45 12.43 -0.87 -48.85
C PRO A 45 10.91 -0.78 -48.80
N CYS A 46 10.35 -0.35 -47.66
CA CYS A 46 8.98 0.15 -47.60
C CYS A 46 8.97 1.64 -47.95
N ARG A 47 8.19 1.96 -48.99
CA ARG A 47 7.95 3.31 -49.50
C ARG A 47 7.19 4.16 -48.48
N LEU A 48 7.73 5.32 -48.14
CA LEU A 48 6.98 6.45 -47.58
C LEU A 48 6.61 7.40 -48.72
N PRO A 49 5.40 7.96 -48.77
CA PRO A 49 5.15 9.20 -49.49
C PRO A 49 5.34 10.38 -48.55
N LEU A 50 6.28 11.26 -48.91
CA LEU A 50 6.47 12.57 -48.35
C LEU A 50 6.25 13.60 -49.45
N ALA A 51 5.74 14.76 -49.03
CA ALA A 51 5.62 16.05 -49.71
C ALA A 51 4.24 16.34 -50.31
N ARG A 52 3.70 17.56 -50.27
CA ARG A 52 4.01 18.85 -49.62
C ARG A 52 2.83 19.75 -50.03
N GLY A 53 2.44 20.73 -49.21
CA GLY A 53 1.49 21.75 -49.63
C GLY A 53 1.23 22.81 -48.57
N LEU A 54 1.94 23.94 -48.69
CA LEU A 54 1.85 25.15 -47.87
C LEU A 54 0.50 25.87 -48.04
N SER A 55 0.02 26.56 -46.99
CA SER A 55 -0.40 27.98 -47.09
C SER A 55 -0.72 28.57 -45.71
N LEU A 56 -0.21 29.78 -45.48
CA LEU A 56 -0.41 30.65 -44.31
C LEU A 56 -1.75 31.41 -44.38
N ALA A 57 -2.41 31.61 -43.23
CA ALA A 57 -3.08 32.86 -42.83
C ALA A 57 -3.46 32.82 -41.34
N PRO A 58 -3.41 33.95 -40.60
CA PRO A 58 -3.60 33.99 -39.16
C PRO A 58 -5.07 34.27 -38.79
N ALA A 59 -5.61 33.51 -37.85
CA ALA A 59 -6.87 33.84 -37.17
C ALA A 59 -6.63 33.84 -35.67
N SER A 60 -6.59 35.05 -35.13
CA SER A 60 -6.67 35.38 -33.71
C SER A 60 -7.96 34.80 -33.12
N LEU A 61 -7.85 33.84 -32.22
CA LEU A 61 -8.92 33.47 -31.30
C LEU A 61 -8.28 33.08 -29.97
N VAL A 62 -8.37 34.02 -29.03
CA VAL A 62 -8.15 33.81 -27.61
C VAL A 62 -9.27 32.91 -27.09
N PRO A 63 -8.97 31.82 -26.36
CA PRO A 63 -9.88 31.33 -25.35
C PRO A 63 -9.29 31.62 -23.97
N ARG A 64 -10.08 32.34 -23.19
CA ARG A 64 -9.95 32.43 -21.74
C ARG A 64 -9.89 31.01 -21.16
N LEU A 65 -8.73 30.61 -20.63
CA LEU A 65 -8.65 29.55 -19.63
C LEU A 65 -9.06 30.18 -18.29
N GLN A 66 -10.34 30.04 -17.95
CA GLN A 66 -10.84 30.17 -16.59
C GLN A 66 -11.25 28.77 -16.13
N ASP A 67 -10.71 28.37 -14.97
CA ASP A 67 -11.29 27.48 -13.97
C ASP A 67 -12.07 26.25 -14.47
N ALA A 68 -11.35 25.17 -14.75
CA ALA A 68 -11.92 23.83 -14.80
C ALA A 68 -10.86 22.77 -14.54
N ASP A 69 -10.56 22.47 -13.27
CA ASP A 69 -10.27 21.09 -12.80
C ASP A 69 -9.97 21.00 -11.29
N ALA A 70 -10.93 21.40 -10.45
CA ALA A 70 -10.89 21.13 -9.01
C ALA A 70 -12.10 20.32 -8.50
N THR A 71 -12.94 19.78 -9.39
CA THR A 71 -14.28 19.27 -8.99
C THR A 71 -14.66 17.93 -9.61
N ARG A 72 -13.73 16.99 -9.80
CA ARG A 72 -14.08 15.68 -10.41
C ARG A 72 -13.43 14.41 -9.87
N THR A 73 -12.90 14.42 -8.65
CA THR A 73 -12.61 13.18 -7.88
C THR A 73 -13.70 12.80 -6.88
N ALA A 74 -14.77 13.60 -6.73
CA ALA A 74 -15.93 13.26 -5.89
C ALA A 74 -17.03 12.41 -6.60
N ALA A 75 -16.84 12.05 -7.86
CA ALA A 75 -17.85 11.34 -8.65
C ALA A 75 -17.70 9.81 -8.61
N VAL A 76 -17.77 9.20 -7.42
CA VAL A 76 -18.18 7.79 -7.22
C VAL A 76 -19.18 7.64 -6.03
N GLY A 77 -19.70 8.73 -5.46
CA GLY A 77 -20.56 8.68 -4.26
C GLY A 77 -22.02 9.12 -4.41
N GLY A 78 -22.50 9.40 -5.63
CA GLY A 78 -23.86 9.92 -5.85
C GLY A 78 -24.77 8.88 -6.48
N GLY A 79 -25.15 7.85 -5.73
CA GLY A 79 -26.05 6.79 -6.21
C GLY A 79 -26.84 6.18 -5.07
N GLU A 80 -28.07 6.67 -4.92
CA GLU A 80 -29.20 6.12 -4.15
C GLU A 80 -29.06 6.06 -2.61
N GLY A 81 -29.88 6.90 -1.96
CA GLY A 81 -30.15 6.90 -0.53
C GLY A 81 -30.88 5.65 -0.04
N GLY A 82 -30.27 4.49 -0.19
CA GLY A 82 -30.56 3.32 0.62
C GLY A 82 -29.97 3.55 2.00
N THR A 83 -30.82 3.58 3.03
CA THR A 83 -30.45 3.57 4.45
C THR A 83 -29.13 2.82 4.68
N SER A 84 -28.06 3.57 4.98
CA SER A 84 -26.69 3.07 4.97
C SER A 84 -26.59 1.86 5.90
N CYS A 85 -26.50 0.68 5.30
CA CYS A 85 -26.30 -0.58 5.98
C CYS A 85 -25.02 -0.45 6.83
N GLY A 86 -25.15 -0.43 8.16
CA GLY A 86 -24.12 -0.02 9.14
C GLY A 86 -22.84 -0.86 9.25
N GLY A 87 -22.19 -1.14 8.12
CA GLY A 87 -20.79 -1.57 8.08
C GLY A 87 -19.85 -0.38 8.14
N VAL A 88 -18.59 -0.64 8.46
CA VAL A 88 -17.54 0.38 8.52
C VAL A 88 -16.55 0.17 7.38
N ARG A 89 -16.20 1.25 6.65
CA ARG A 89 -15.13 1.19 5.65
C ARG A 89 -13.79 1.10 6.36
N ARG A 90 -12.93 0.18 5.92
CA ARG A 90 -11.59 -0.01 6.47
C ARG A 90 -10.57 0.44 5.45
N VAL A 91 -9.65 1.31 5.85
CA VAL A 91 -8.53 1.75 5.03
C VAL A 91 -7.25 1.44 5.78
N PHE A 92 -6.38 0.63 5.20
CA PHE A 92 -5.04 0.39 5.74
C PHE A 92 -4.05 1.21 4.94
N LEU A 93 -3.28 2.05 5.61
CA LEU A 93 -2.28 2.88 4.98
C LEU A 93 -0.90 2.42 5.44
N LEU A 94 -0.14 1.90 4.48
CA LEU A 94 1.20 1.36 4.66
C LEU A 94 2.23 2.32 4.10
N GLU A 95 3.19 2.72 4.93
CA GLU A 95 4.44 3.30 4.45
C GLU A 95 5.40 2.16 4.11
N THR A 96 5.81 2.05 2.86
CA THR A 96 6.88 1.13 2.43
C THR A 96 8.11 1.92 2.05
N GLU A 97 9.28 1.47 2.49
CA GLU A 97 10.55 1.97 2.02
C GLU A 97 11.01 1.08 0.84
N GLY A 98 11.81 1.59 -0.10
CA GLY A 98 12.51 0.77 -1.09
C GLY A 98 11.73 0.16 -2.28
N ILE A 99 10.39 0.06 -2.27
CA ILE A 99 9.66 -0.65 -3.36
C ILE A 99 9.75 0.08 -4.71
N ALA A 100 9.90 1.41 -4.69
CA ALA A 100 9.97 2.22 -5.90
C ALA A 100 11.12 1.82 -6.83
N GLU A 101 12.28 1.51 -6.24
CA GLU A 101 13.49 1.11 -6.96
C GLU A 101 13.35 -0.31 -7.52
N ALA A 102 12.73 -1.22 -6.77
CA ALA A 102 12.42 -2.57 -7.25
C ALA A 102 11.54 -2.55 -8.51
N GLY A 103 10.59 -1.62 -8.61
CA GLY A 103 9.73 -1.50 -9.79
C GLY A 103 10.47 -1.16 -11.09
N GLN A 104 11.71 -0.63 -11.04
CA GLN A 104 12.53 -0.36 -12.23
C GLN A 104 13.36 -1.57 -12.66
N THR A 105 13.72 -2.44 -11.71
CA THR A 105 14.46 -3.69 -11.98
C THR A 105 13.54 -4.86 -12.35
N LEU A 106 12.25 -4.76 -12.03
CA LEU A 106 11.25 -5.74 -12.43
C LEU A 106 10.88 -5.59 -13.91
N ASP A 107 11.68 -6.18 -14.80
CA ASP A 107 11.27 -6.40 -16.17
C ASP A 107 10.15 -7.48 -16.19
N PRO A 108 8.88 -7.12 -16.47
CA PRO A 108 7.77 -8.06 -16.47
C PRO A 108 7.90 -9.14 -17.55
N LEU A 109 8.74 -8.92 -18.57
CA LEU A 109 9.02 -9.87 -19.64
C LEU A 109 10.18 -10.81 -19.29
N SER A 110 11.07 -10.41 -18.37
CA SER A 110 12.15 -11.23 -17.81
C SER A 110 11.67 -12.18 -16.71
N LEU A 111 10.45 -11.99 -16.20
CA LEU A 111 9.74 -12.94 -15.33
C LEU A 111 9.34 -14.21 -16.09
N VAL A 112 10.33 -14.94 -16.63
CA VAL A 112 10.24 -16.37 -16.90
C VAL A 112 9.83 -17.01 -15.56
N PRO A 113 8.84 -17.93 -15.55
CA PRO A 113 8.13 -18.30 -14.32
C PRO A 113 9.04 -18.62 -13.14
N GLU A 114 10.18 -19.27 -13.34
CA GLU A 114 11.04 -19.75 -12.26
C GLU A 114 12.24 -18.84 -11.93
N GLN A 115 12.91 -18.24 -12.91
CA GLN A 115 14.16 -17.49 -12.66
C GLN A 115 13.95 -16.02 -12.27
N GLY A 116 12.91 -15.36 -12.79
CA GLY A 116 12.65 -13.97 -12.44
C GLY A 116 12.06 -13.78 -11.03
N LEU A 117 11.53 -14.85 -10.44
CA LEU A 117 10.99 -14.79 -9.09
C LEU A 117 12.10 -14.81 -8.02
N GLU A 118 13.23 -15.45 -8.27
CA GLU A 118 14.40 -15.39 -7.38
C GLU A 118 15.03 -14.01 -7.35
N ALA A 119 15.02 -13.29 -8.49
CA ALA A 119 15.44 -11.88 -8.53
C ALA A 119 14.49 -10.97 -7.72
N LEU A 120 13.21 -11.35 -7.63
CA LEU A 120 12.23 -10.74 -6.73
C LEU A 120 12.48 -11.06 -5.25
N TYR A 121 13.40 -11.98 -4.91
CA TYR A 121 13.71 -12.46 -3.54
C TYR A 121 15.04 -11.92 -2.93
N GLY A 122 15.65 -10.86 -3.48
CA GLY A 122 16.80 -10.14 -2.87
C GLY A 122 16.44 -9.25 -1.66
N GLU A 123 17.27 -8.30 -1.23
CA GLU A 123 16.91 -7.41 -0.08
C GLU A 123 15.64 -6.56 -0.35
N ALA A 124 15.48 -6.05 -1.57
CA ALA A 124 14.24 -5.40 -2.01
C ALA A 124 13.01 -6.34 -2.00
N SER A 125 13.21 -7.64 -1.76
CA SER A 125 12.12 -8.60 -1.64
C SER A 125 11.41 -8.58 -0.31
N GLU A 126 12.05 -8.14 0.76
CA GLU A 126 11.41 -8.19 2.08
C GLU A 126 10.24 -7.20 2.12
N ASP A 127 10.41 -6.03 1.51
CA ASP A 127 9.35 -5.03 1.38
C ASP A 127 8.26 -5.48 0.41
N VAL A 128 8.62 -6.07 -0.73
CA VAL A 128 7.65 -6.60 -1.70
C VAL A 128 6.88 -7.78 -1.10
N ASP A 129 7.53 -8.69 -0.37
CA ASP A 129 6.89 -9.77 0.36
C ASP A 129 5.93 -9.22 1.40
N THR A 130 6.38 -8.29 2.22
CA THR A 130 5.57 -7.64 3.25
C THR A 130 4.35 -6.98 2.63
N LEU A 131 4.51 -6.24 1.53
CA LEU A 131 3.40 -5.64 0.79
C LEU A 131 2.43 -6.70 0.25
N CYS A 132 2.94 -7.77 -0.36
CA CYS A 132 2.10 -8.86 -0.88
C CYS A 132 1.27 -9.52 0.24
N ARG A 133 1.89 -9.80 1.40
CA ARG A 133 1.19 -10.34 2.57
C ARG A 133 0.17 -9.34 3.10
N CYS A 134 0.50 -8.05 3.14
CA CYS A 134 -0.45 -7.00 3.57
C CYS A 134 -1.64 -6.88 2.62
N ILE A 135 -1.44 -6.97 1.30
CA ILE A 135 -2.52 -7.01 0.31
C ILE A 135 -3.46 -8.16 0.62
N VAL A 136 -2.93 -9.38 0.75
CA VAL A 136 -3.74 -10.57 1.05
C VAL A 136 -4.48 -10.41 2.38
N SER A 137 -3.78 -10.05 3.46
CA SER A 137 -4.39 -9.86 4.79
C SER A 137 -5.47 -8.79 4.80
N ALA A 138 -5.32 -7.71 4.02
CA ALA A 138 -6.28 -6.62 3.99
C ALA A 138 -7.54 -7.01 3.21
N VAL A 139 -7.41 -7.55 2.01
CA VAL A 139 -8.54 -7.70 1.09
C VAL A 139 -9.14 -9.10 1.07
N MET A 140 -8.45 -10.13 1.55
CA MET A 140 -8.98 -11.50 1.54
C MET A 140 -9.50 -11.93 2.90
N CYS A 141 -10.56 -12.73 2.88
CA CYS A 141 -10.95 -13.61 3.96
C CYS A 141 -11.16 -15.02 3.38
N SER A 142 -11.25 -16.05 4.24
CA SER A 142 -11.20 -17.49 3.91
C SER A 142 -11.66 -17.88 2.49
N ARG A 143 -12.84 -17.43 2.03
CA ARG A 143 -13.37 -17.74 0.69
C ARG A 143 -13.87 -16.52 -0.09
N LYS A 144 -13.62 -15.29 0.37
CA LYS A 144 -14.20 -14.08 -0.23
C LYS A 144 -13.22 -12.90 -0.18
N VAL A 145 -13.53 -11.88 -0.99
CA VAL A 145 -12.88 -10.58 -0.92
C VAL A 145 -13.69 -9.68 0.01
N ARG A 146 -13.01 -9.00 0.94
CA ARG A 146 -13.57 -7.97 1.83
C ARG A 146 -13.87 -6.72 1.01
N ARG A 147 -15.13 -6.55 0.61
CA ARG A 147 -15.58 -5.46 -0.28
C ARG A 147 -15.55 -4.08 0.40
N ASP A 148 -15.53 -4.04 1.72
CA ASP A 148 -15.49 -2.84 2.57
C ASP A 148 -14.07 -2.38 2.92
N THR A 149 -13.04 -3.04 2.39
CA THR A 149 -11.64 -2.76 2.73
C THR A 149 -10.87 -2.19 1.53
N SER A 150 -9.99 -1.24 1.81
CA SER A 150 -8.97 -0.72 0.90
C SER A 150 -7.59 -0.78 1.57
N LEU A 151 -6.56 -1.09 0.79
CA LEU A 151 -5.15 -0.93 1.17
C LEU A 151 -4.55 0.19 0.32
N LEU A 152 -3.86 1.11 0.97
CA LEU A 152 -3.08 2.19 0.36
C LEU A 152 -1.62 1.98 0.76
N ALA A 153 -0.71 1.90 -0.22
CA ALA A 153 0.71 1.70 0.03
C ALA A 153 1.54 2.75 -0.71
N ALA A 154 2.31 3.54 0.03
CA ALA A 154 3.24 4.52 -0.53
C ALA A 154 4.55 3.82 -0.92
N LEU A 155 4.80 3.65 -2.23
CA LEU A 155 5.87 2.78 -2.74
C LEU A 155 7.29 3.36 -2.60
N SER A 156 7.42 4.67 -2.46
CA SER A 156 8.72 5.39 -2.43
C SER A 156 9.00 6.07 -1.08
N GLY A 157 8.29 5.71 -0.02
CA GLY A 157 8.15 6.56 1.16
C GLY A 157 7.37 7.86 0.85
N LEU A 158 6.90 8.58 1.85
CA LEU A 158 6.15 9.83 1.65
C LEU A 158 7.08 11.06 1.67
N PRO A 159 6.84 12.08 0.82
CA PRO A 159 7.70 13.24 0.77
C PRO A 159 7.44 14.16 1.97
N GLU A 160 8.50 14.74 2.56
CA GLU A 160 8.38 15.70 3.67
C GLU A 160 7.95 17.10 3.22
N ALA A 161 8.40 17.52 2.03
CA ALA A 161 8.18 18.86 1.51
C ALA A 161 7.46 18.80 0.16
N PRO A 162 6.62 19.81 -0.17
CA PRO A 162 5.92 19.89 -1.46
C PRO A 162 6.87 20.04 -2.66
N THR A 163 8.15 20.31 -2.42
CA THR A 163 9.20 20.39 -3.44
C THR A 163 9.71 19.02 -3.90
N ASN A 164 9.38 17.95 -3.17
CA ASN A 164 9.78 16.60 -3.53
C ASN A 164 8.86 16.05 -4.64
N PRO A 165 9.38 15.16 -5.50
CA PRO A 165 8.57 14.57 -6.56
C PRO A 165 7.39 13.79 -5.98
N PRO A 166 6.24 13.77 -6.67
CA PRO A 166 5.06 13.08 -6.20
C PRO A 166 5.30 11.56 -6.12
N VAL A 167 4.79 10.97 -5.04
CA VAL A 167 5.01 9.57 -4.71
C VAL A 167 3.96 8.69 -5.36
N ASP A 168 4.39 7.53 -5.82
CA ASP A 168 3.48 6.49 -6.30
C ASP A 168 2.74 5.86 -5.12
N LEU A 169 1.43 6.01 -5.14
CA LEU A 169 0.51 5.41 -4.21
C LEU A 169 -0.22 4.26 -4.89
N LEU A 170 0.03 3.05 -4.42
CA LEU A 170 -0.73 1.87 -4.80
C LEU A 170 -2.01 1.81 -3.95
N GLU A 171 -3.16 1.82 -4.61
CA GLU A 171 -4.46 1.58 -4.01
C GLU A 171 -5.01 0.23 -4.46
N VAL A 172 -5.31 -0.64 -3.50
CA VAL A 172 -5.97 -1.94 -3.71
C VAL A 172 -7.32 -1.94 -2.99
N THR A 173 -8.40 -1.87 -3.75
CA THR A 173 -9.77 -1.71 -3.24
C THR A 173 -10.59 -2.98 -3.43
N GLY A 174 -10.94 -3.63 -2.33
CA GLY A 174 -11.69 -4.89 -2.34
C GLY A 174 -13.04 -4.79 -3.04
N ALA A 175 -13.75 -3.65 -2.90
CA ALA A 175 -15.04 -3.40 -3.57
C ALA A 175 -14.99 -3.65 -5.09
N ARG A 176 -13.86 -3.30 -5.71
CA ARG A 176 -13.64 -3.35 -7.16
C ARG A 176 -12.90 -4.60 -7.63
N MET A 177 -12.33 -5.37 -6.70
CA MET A 177 -11.64 -6.60 -7.04
C MET A 177 -12.59 -7.67 -7.56
N ARG A 178 -12.22 -8.27 -8.69
CA ARG A 178 -12.92 -9.43 -9.27
C ARG A 178 -12.38 -10.74 -8.72
N MET A 179 -11.05 -10.85 -8.65
CA MET A 179 -10.34 -12.07 -8.26
C MET A 179 -8.98 -11.71 -7.69
N ILE A 180 -8.60 -12.41 -6.63
CA ILE A 180 -7.27 -12.43 -6.03
C ILE A 180 -7.06 -13.81 -5.42
N TYR A 181 -5.84 -14.32 -5.51
CA TYR A 181 -5.43 -15.57 -4.86
C TYR A 181 -4.59 -15.24 -3.63
N ALA A 182 -4.78 -16.00 -2.55
CA ALA A 182 -3.98 -15.90 -1.32
C ALA A 182 -2.60 -16.53 -1.49
N ASP A 183 -2.02 -16.40 -2.67
CA ASP A 183 -0.72 -16.92 -3.04
C ASP A 183 0.23 -15.73 -3.24
N LYS A 184 1.29 -15.69 -2.43
CA LYS A 184 2.28 -14.61 -2.43
C LYS A 184 2.88 -14.39 -3.83
N ARG A 185 3.23 -15.47 -4.52
CA ARG A 185 3.85 -15.41 -5.85
C ARG A 185 2.88 -14.85 -6.88
N TRP A 186 1.62 -15.24 -6.83
CA TRP A 186 0.58 -14.69 -7.68
C TRP A 186 0.42 -13.19 -7.47
N VAL A 187 0.35 -12.73 -6.21
CA VAL A 187 0.22 -11.30 -5.88
C VAL A 187 1.46 -10.51 -6.34
N ALA A 188 2.66 -11.05 -6.14
CA ALA A 188 3.90 -10.40 -6.58
C ALA A 188 3.97 -10.25 -8.10
N VAL A 189 3.68 -11.31 -8.87
CA VAL A 189 3.63 -11.26 -10.34
C VAL A 189 2.55 -10.28 -10.82
N THR A 190 1.41 -10.27 -10.15
CA THR A 190 0.28 -9.39 -10.44
C THR A 190 0.66 -7.93 -10.20
N LEU A 191 1.31 -7.63 -9.08
CA LEU A 191 1.85 -6.30 -8.75
C LEU A 191 2.91 -5.86 -9.77
N ALA A 192 3.87 -6.72 -10.12
CA ALA A 192 4.91 -6.39 -11.09
C ALA A 192 4.32 -6.02 -12.46
N ARG A 193 3.39 -6.84 -12.97
CA ARG A 193 2.66 -6.57 -14.22
C ARG A 193 1.87 -5.27 -14.16
N PHE A 194 1.22 -5.01 -13.02
CA PHE A 194 0.48 -3.77 -12.81
C PHE A 194 1.37 -2.54 -12.86
N LEU A 195 2.48 -2.55 -12.13
CA LEU A 195 3.43 -1.44 -12.08
C LEU A 195 4.07 -1.18 -13.45
N ALA A 196 4.48 -2.23 -14.16
CA ALA A 196 5.06 -2.08 -15.49
C ALA A 196 4.06 -1.50 -16.50
N ALA A 197 2.79 -1.93 -16.45
CA ALA A 197 1.74 -1.42 -17.34
C ALA A 197 1.34 0.04 -17.03
N THR A 198 1.55 0.50 -15.80
CA THR A 198 1.17 1.86 -15.34
C THR A 198 2.31 2.86 -15.37
N ARG A 199 3.58 2.41 -15.37
CA ARG A 199 4.77 3.27 -15.47
C ARG A 199 5.41 3.32 -16.87
N GLY A 200 4.94 2.50 -17.81
CA GLY A 200 5.46 2.46 -19.17
C GLY A 200 5.26 3.78 -19.94
N PRO A 201 6.03 4.02 -21.01
CA PRO A 201 5.91 5.24 -21.84
C PRO A 201 4.52 5.39 -22.48
N ASP A 202 3.85 4.25 -22.73
CA ASP A 202 2.49 4.19 -23.28
C ASP A 202 1.40 4.07 -22.20
N ALA A 203 1.74 4.28 -20.92
CA ALA A 203 0.78 4.15 -19.85
C ALA A 203 -0.35 5.20 -20.00
N PRO A 204 -1.62 4.81 -19.83
CA PRO A 204 -2.71 5.76 -19.84
C PRO A 204 -2.50 6.79 -18.72
N LYS A 205 -2.66 8.08 -19.04
CA LYS A 205 -2.42 9.22 -18.12
C LYS A 205 -3.25 9.14 -16.83
N GLU A 206 -4.35 8.41 -16.85
CA GLU A 206 -5.11 8.04 -15.67
C GLU A 206 -5.00 6.52 -15.48
N GLY A 207 -4.36 6.09 -14.38
CA GLY A 207 -3.99 4.71 -14.05
C GLY A 207 -5.12 3.68 -13.93
N ARG A 208 -6.24 3.86 -14.63
CA ARG A 208 -7.27 2.83 -14.85
C ARG A 208 -6.81 1.86 -15.95
N GLY A 209 -5.80 1.05 -15.62
CA GLY A 209 -5.51 -0.14 -16.41
C GLY A 209 -6.71 -1.09 -16.37
N THR A 210 -7.48 -1.15 -17.46
CA THR A 210 -8.75 -1.92 -17.57
C THR A 210 -8.62 -3.41 -17.25
N ARG A 211 -7.40 -3.95 -17.16
CA ARG A 211 -7.14 -5.37 -16.94
C ARG A 211 -7.14 -5.79 -15.46
N MET A 212 -6.92 -4.87 -14.51
CA MET A 212 -6.75 -5.23 -13.10
C MET A 212 -7.75 -4.49 -12.20
N ALA A 213 -8.99 -4.98 -12.22
CA ALA A 213 -10.08 -4.42 -11.43
C ALA A 213 -9.71 -4.39 -9.93
N GLY A 214 -9.80 -3.20 -9.33
CA GLY A 214 -9.48 -2.96 -7.93
C GLY A 214 -8.05 -2.55 -7.63
N TRP A 215 -7.19 -2.43 -8.63
CA TRP A 215 -5.83 -1.89 -8.50
C TRP A 215 -5.79 -0.51 -9.15
N LEU A 216 -5.20 0.46 -8.47
CA LEU A 216 -5.04 1.82 -8.97
C LEU A 216 -3.68 2.36 -8.52
N LEU A 217 -2.97 3.01 -9.45
CA LEU A 217 -1.74 3.74 -9.15
C LEU A 217 -2.07 5.22 -9.26
N ARG A 218 -1.81 5.96 -8.17
CA ARG A 218 -2.05 7.40 -8.08
C ARG A 218 -0.75 8.09 -7.72
N LYS A 219 -0.70 9.38 -8.02
CA LYS A 219 0.33 10.27 -7.49
C LYS A 219 -0.23 10.99 -6.28
N ALA A 220 0.54 11.05 -5.20
CA ALA A 220 0.27 11.91 -4.06
C ALA A 220 1.41 12.92 -3.93
N SER A 221 1.07 14.21 -3.77
CA SER A 221 2.07 15.25 -3.57
C SER A 221 2.65 15.21 -2.15
N SER A 222 1.88 14.71 -1.18
CA SER A 222 2.29 14.57 0.21
C SER A 222 1.49 13.52 0.96
N GLY A 223 2.02 13.06 2.10
CA GLY A 223 1.27 12.24 3.05
C GLY A 223 0.04 12.95 3.63
N ARG A 224 0.13 14.28 3.80
CA ARG A 224 -0.99 15.11 4.28
C ARG A 224 -2.16 15.08 3.31
N GLU A 225 -1.92 15.35 2.03
CA GLU A 225 -2.95 15.31 0.99
C GLU A 225 -3.68 13.96 0.99
N LEU A 226 -2.93 12.86 1.15
CA LEU A 226 -3.49 11.52 1.21
C LEU A 226 -4.45 11.33 2.40
N LEU A 227 -4.02 11.73 3.60
CA LEU A 227 -4.88 11.62 4.79
C LEU A 227 -6.09 12.55 4.70
N GLU A 228 -5.90 13.78 4.22
CA GLU A 228 -6.97 14.75 4.03
C GLU A 228 -8.03 14.22 3.05
N ALA A 229 -7.60 13.57 1.97
CA ALA A 229 -8.50 12.95 1.01
C ALA A 229 -9.35 11.83 1.65
N GLU A 230 -8.75 10.96 2.47
CA GLU A 230 -9.50 9.89 3.14
C GLU A 230 -10.43 10.43 4.24
N VAL A 231 -9.99 11.43 5.01
CA VAL A 231 -10.84 12.10 6.01
C VAL A 231 -12.00 12.82 5.34
N ALA A 232 -11.76 13.52 4.24
CA ALA A 232 -12.79 14.22 3.47
C ALA A 232 -13.82 13.25 2.85
N ALA A 233 -13.38 12.07 2.39
CA ALA A 233 -14.25 11.08 1.77
C ALA A 233 -15.34 10.55 2.71
N ALA A 234 -15.05 10.41 4.00
CA ALA A 234 -16.03 10.00 5.01
C ALA A 234 -16.65 11.19 5.78
N GLY A 235 -15.95 12.32 5.84
CA GLY A 235 -16.25 13.45 6.70
C GLY A 235 -15.49 13.37 8.04
N PRO A 236 -15.02 14.51 8.61
CA PRO A 236 -14.17 14.52 9.80
C PRO A 236 -14.77 13.82 11.02
N GLN A 237 -16.10 13.93 11.21
CA GLN A 237 -16.79 13.31 12.33
C GLN A 237 -17.02 11.81 12.16
N ALA A 238 -17.04 11.30 10.93
CA ALA A 238 -17.29 9.90 10.62
C ALA A 238 -16.01 9.09 10.36
N CYS A 239 -14.87 9.76 10.20
CA CYS A 239 -13.55 9.14 10.02
C CYS A 239 -12.78 9.07 11.34
N ARG A 240 -12.11 7.94 11.61
CA ARG A 240 -11.14 7.82 12.70
C ARG A 240 -9.78 7.41 12.16
N LEU A 241 -8.76 8.18 12.51
CA LEU A 241 -7.36 7.89 12.20
C LEU A 241 -6.74 7.17 13.41
N LEU A 242 -6.30 5.93 13.21
CA LEU A 242 -5.73 5.08 14.24
C LEU A 242 -4.27 4.77 13.88
N VAL A 243 -3.33 5.28 14.66
CA VAL A 243 -1.89 5.15 14.41
C VAL A 243 -1.35 3.99 15.22
N LEU A 244 -0.94 2.92 14.55
CA LEU A 244 -0.48 1.73 15.24
C LEU A 244 0.93 1.93 15.79
N ARG A 245 1.08 1.79 17.11
CA ARG A 245 2.35 1.86 17.83
C ARG A 245 2.40 0.81 18.93
N LYS A 246 3.55 0.15 19.08
CA LYS A 246 3.77 -0.85 20.12
C LYS A 246 3.59 -0.28 21.54
N ASP A 247 4.09 0.94 21.73
CA ASP A 247 4.17 1.66 23.00
C ASP A 247 2.99 2.61 23.25
N ALA A 248 1.96 2.60 22.40
CA ALA A 248 0.79 3.43 22.63
C ALA A 248 0.06 3.04 23.93
N PRO A 249 -0.36 4.01 24.74
CA PRO A 249 -1.03 3.75 26.02
C PRO A 249 -2.43 3.19 25.84
N THR A 250 -3.06 3.47 24.70
CA THR A 250 -4.44 3.09 24.40
C THR A 250 -4.46 1.74 23.67
N SER A 251 -5.27 0.80 24.16
CA SER A 251 -5.53 -0.45 23.42
C SER A 251 -6.36 -0.17 22.17
N VAL A 252 -6.13 -0.92 21.09
CA VAL A 252 -6.93 -0.77 19.88
C VAL A 252 -8.40 -1.14 20.13
N GLU A 253 -8.69 -2.07 21.03
CA GLU A 253 -10.02 -2.50 21.40
C GLU A 253 -10.84 -1.35 21.99
N ASP A 254 -10.23 -0.54 22.85
CA ASP A 254 -10.87 0.63 23.46
C ASP A 254 -11.09 1.75 22.43
N ALA A 255 -10.10 1.98 21.55
CA ALA A 255 -10.23 2.96 20.48
C ALA A 255 -11.34 2.58 19.49
N LEU A 256 -11.45 1.30 19.14
CA LEU A 256 -12.53 0.79 18.29
C LEU A 256 -13.90 0.89 18.98
N ALA A 257 -13.97 0.64 20.29
CA ALA A 257 -15.20 0.83 21.07
C ALA A 257 -15.69 2.29 21.01
N ARG A 258 -14.80 3.26 21.27
CA ARG A 258 -15.12 4.69 21.18
C ARG A 258 -15.50 5.10 19.76
N ALA A 259 -14.76 4.64 18.75
CA ALA A 259 -15.06 4.93 17.35
C ALA A 259 -16.48 4.47 16.98
N ARG A 260 -16.88 3.29 17.46
CA ARG A 260 -18.23 2.76 17.25
C ARG A 260 -19.29 3.60 17.96
N GLU A 261 -19.09 3.93 19.23
CA GLU A 261 -20.02 4.76 20.01
C GLU A 261 -20.23 6.13 19.38
N GLN A 262 -19.17 6.70 18.81
CA GLN A 262 -19.21 7.97 18.10
C GLN A 262 -19.77 7.86 16.66
N GLY A 263 -20.22 6.68 16.24
CA GLY A 263 -20.85 6.48 14.93
C GLY A 263 -19.88 6.52 13.75
N ALA A 264 -18.61 6.17 13.95
CA ALA A 264 -17.63 6.12 12.86
C ALA A 264 -18.10 5.23 11.71
N GLN A 265 -18.03 5.76 10.49
CA GLN A 265 -18.34 5.06 9.24
C GLN A 265 -17.06 4.62 8.51
N GLN A 266 -15.90 5.17 8.90
CA GLN A 266 -14.61 4.83 8.33
C GLN A 266 -13.51 4.78 9.40
N LEU A 267 -12.67 3.76 9.30
CA LEU A 267 -11.44 3.60 10.08
C LEU A 267 -10.25 3.62 9.13
N VAL A 268 -9.28 4.48 9.40
CA VAL A 268 -8.01 4.55 8.69
C VAL A 268 -6.92 4.13 9.65
N PHE A 269 -6.30 2.98 9.38
CA PHE A 269 -5.20 2.44 10.17
C PHE A 269 -3.88 2.82 9.52
N LEU A 270 -3.03 3.54 10.25
CA LEU A 270 -1.70 3.91 9.80
C LEU A 270 -0.70 2.89 10.34
N LEU A 271 -0.03 2.20 9.41
CA LEU A 271 0.93 1.13 9.69
C LEU A 271 2.31 1.59 9.23
N GLY A 272 3.24 1.71 10.18
CA GLY A 272 4.64 2.01 9.87
C GLY A 272 5.43 0.80 9.40
N ALA A 273 6.59 1.07 8.80
CA ALA A 273 7.61 0.08 8.52
C ALA A 273 8.14 -0.54 9.84
N SER A 274 8.79 -1.69 9.72
CA SER A 274 9.22 -2.60 10.79
C SER A 274 10.10 -2.00 11.90
N GLU A 275 10.61 -0.78 11.75
CA GLU A 275 11.62 -0.20 12.65
C GLU A 275 11.07 0.48 13.92
N GLY A 276 9.77 0.44 14.20
CA GLY A 276 9.21 0.83 15.50
C GLY A 276 9.27 2.33 15.85
N HIS A 277 9.95 3.15 15.05
CA HIS A 277 9.86 4.60 15.10
C HIS A 277 8.61 4.97 14.30
N GLY A 278 7.51 5.28 15.00
CA GLY A 278 6.18 5.48 14.39
C GLY A 278 6.24 6.21 13.05
N SER A 279 5.45 5.75 12.07
CA SER A 279 5.47 6.23 10.68
C SER A 279 5.47 7.76 10.58
N ARG A 280 6.08 8.31 9.53
CA ARG A 280 6.06 9.76 9.29
C ARG A 280 4.62 10.25 9.20
N LEU A 281 3.80 9.50 8.47
CA LEU A 281 2.37 9.70 8.40
C LEU A 281 1.65 9.52 9.73
N GLY A 282 2.08 8.59 10.57
CA GLY A 282 1.57 8.40 11.92
C GLY A 282 1.75 9.67 12.76
N ARG A 283 2.97 10.21 12.78
CA ARG A 283 3.29 11.46 13.49
C ARG A 283 2.48 12.64 12.97
N LEU A 284 2.35 12.75 11.66
CA LEU A 284 1.53 13.77 11.01
C LEU A 284 0.04 13.65 11.42
N ALA A 285 -0.51 12.44 11.39
CA ALA A 285 -1.89 12.19 11.77
C ALA A 285 -2.14 12.55 13.24
N GLU A 286 -1.26 12.13 14.16
CA GLU A 286 -1.35 12.44 15.59
C GLU A 286 -1.27 13.95 15.84
N ALA A 287 -0.26 14.63 15.29
CA ALA A 287 0.02 16.03 15.57
C ALA A 287 -1.00 16.99 14.94
N ASP A 288 -1.39 16.73 13.69
CA ASP A 288 -2.10 17.73 12.89
C ASP A 288 -3.56 17.38 12.62
N MET A 289 -3.94 16.11 12.75
CA MET A 289 -5.24 15.60 12.30
C MET A 289 -6.04 14.89 13.39
N GLY A 290 -5.58 14.94 14.64
CA GLY A 290 -6.25 14.30 15.78
C GLY A 290 -6.25 12.77 15.69
N GLY A 291 -5.23 12.19 15.05
CA GLY A 291 -5.02 10.75 15.03
C GLY A 291 -4.73 10.20 16.42
N GLU A 292 -5.26 9.02 16.71
CA GLU A 292 -5.12 8.35 17.99
C GLU A 292 -4.07 7.25 17.91
N ALA A 293 -3.02 7.34 18.71
CA ALA A 293 -2.04 6.27 18.85
C ALA A 293 -2.66 5.07 19.59
N VAL A 294 -2.58 3.88 19.00
CA VAL A 294 -3.16 2.64 19.53
C VAL A 294 -2.16 1.49 19.49
N SER A 295 -2.29 0.56 20.44
CA SER A 295 -1.45 -0.65 20.52
C SER A 295 -2.27 -1.92 20.32
N LEU A 296 -1.67 -2.90 19.64
CA LEU A 296 -2.17 -4.28 19.54
C LEU A 296 -1.64 -5.19 20.66
N GLY A 297 -0.86 -4.64 21.59
CA GLY A 297 -0.23 -5.36 22.69
C GLY A 297 1.30 -5.28 22.68
N ALA A 298 1.92 -5.94 23.66
CA ALA A 298 3.37 -5.88 23.89
C ALA A 298 4.20 -6.71 22.90
N THR A 299 3.58 -7.71 22.25
CA THR A 299 4.26 -8.63 21.34
C THR A 299 4.50 -7.95 19.99
N PRO A 300 5.75 -7.90 19.49
CA PRO A 300 6.00 -7.39 18.14
C PRO A 300 5.36 -8.32 17.10
N MET A 301 4.70 -7.73 16.11
CA MET A 301 4.00 -8.44 15.05
C MET A 301 4.47 -7.95 13.70
N LEU A 302 4.44 -8.83 12.69
CA LEU A 302 4.62 -8.41 11.30
C LEU A 302 3.45 -7.52 10.88
N THR A 303 3.70 -6.56 9.99
CA THR A 303 2.65 -5.63 9.54
C THR A 303 1.43 -6.36 8.94
N SER A 304 1.65 -7.46 8.21
CA SER A 304 0.58 -8.30 7.68
C SER A 304 -0.23 -9.01 8.77
N GLN A 305 0.38 -9.33 9.92
CA GLN A 305 -0.31 -9.90 11.07
C GLN A 305 -1.12 -8.81 11.79
N CYS A 306 -0.58 -7.60 11.91
CA CYS A 306 -1.32 -6.45 12.44
C CYS A 306 -2.60 -6.21 11.63
N VAL A 307 -2.52 -6.21 10.30
CA VAL A 307 -3.70 -6.09 9.42
C VAL A 307 -4.74 -7.16 9.73
N SER A 308 -4.33 -8.43 9.87
CA SER A 308 -5.25 -9.53 10.18
C SER A 308 -5.93 -9.40 11.54
N VAL A 309 -5.20 -8.97 12.59
CA VAL A 309 -5.77 -8.75 13.92
C VAL A 309 -6.73 -7.56 13.90
N LEU A 310 -6.35 -6.45 13.25
CA LEU A 310 -7.22 -5.30 13.10
C LEU A 310 -8.51 -5.66 12.37
N GLN A 311 -8.44 -6.47 11.31
CA GLN A 311 -9.63 -6.99 10.62
C GLN A 311 -10.51 -7.81 11.57
N PHE A 312 -9.93 -8.72 12.35
CA PHE A 312 -10.66 -9.52 13.32
C PHE A 312 -11.38 -8.65 14.37
N LEU A 313 -10.66 -7.71 15.00
CA LEU A 313 -11.23 -6.83 16.02
C LEU A 313 -12.33 -5.91 15.46
N VAL A 314 -12.15 -5.42 14.22
CA VAL A 314 -13.20 -4.65 13.55
C VAL A 314 -14.40 -5.53 13.19
N ASP A 315 -14.21 -6.79 12.79
CA ASP A 315 -15.32 -7.72 12.54
C ASP A 315 -16.13 -8.03 13.82
N GLU A 316 -15.49 -8.15 14.98
CA GLU A 316 -16.19 -8.34 16.26
C GLU A 316 -17.07 -7.14 16.60
N ARG A 317 -16.58 -5.93 16.33
CA ARG A 317 -17.30 -4.69 16.64
C ARG A 317 -18.33 -4.37 15.57
N TRP A 318 -18.01 -4.47 14.29
CA TRP A 318 -18.92 -4.24 13.15
C TRP A 318 -19.19 -5.56 12.41
N PRO A 319 -20.00 -6.46 12.99
CA PRO A 319 -20.28 -7.75 12.37
C PRO A 319 -20.90 -7.57 10.99
N ALA A 320 -20.24 -8.14 9.98
CA ALA A 320 -20.73 -8.11 8.61
C ALA A 320 -22.13 -8.72 8.57
N ARG A 321 -23.13 -8.00 8.04
CA ARG A 321 -24.51 -8.50 7.96
C ARG A 321 -24.64 -9.83 7.21
N THR A 322 -23.70 -10.14 6.31
CA THR A 322 -23.61 -11.43 5.60
C THR A 322 -23.30 -12.62 6.50
N ALA A 323 -22.82 -12.41 7.73
CA ALA A 323 -22.62 -13.49 8.70
C ALA A 323 -23.96 -14.13 9.13
N ARG A 324 -25.08 -13.39 9.06
CA ARG A 324 -26.42 -13.95 9.32
C ARG A 324 -26.85 -15.01 8.30
N THR A 325 -26.25 -15.03 7.11
CA THR A 325 -26.56 -16.05 6.10
C THR A 325 -25.91 -17.41 6.42
N TYR A 326 -24.94 -17.45 7.34
CA TYR A 326 -24.23 -18.69 7.73
C TYR A 326 -24.48 -19.10 9.18
N ALA A 327 -25.08 -18.26 10.00
CA ALA A 327 -25.67 -18.71 11.26
C ALA A 327 -26.80 -19.67 10.90
N GLN A 328 -26.52 -20.97 10.96
CA GLN A 328 -27.57 -21.98 10.81
C GLN A 328 -28.67 -21.65 11.83
N PRO A 329 -29.95 -21.72 11.44
CA PRO A 329 -31.03 -21.61 12.41
C PRO A 329 -30.90 -22.79 13.37
N GLU A 330 -30.33 -22.56 14.55
CA GLU A 330 -30.18 -23.57 15.62
C GLU A 330 -31.52 -24.14 16.11
N GLY A 331 -32.65 -23.67 15.58
CA GLY A 331 -34.00 -24.07 16.00
C GLY A 331 -34.80 -24.96 15.03
N ALA A 332 -34.28 -25.37 13.87
CA ALA A 332 -35.06 -26.17 12.92
C ALA A 332 -34.91 -27.69 13.08
N LYS A 333 -34.57 -28.18 14.28
CA LYS A 333 -34.87 -29.58 14.64
C LYS A 333 -36.36 -29.66 14.98
N GLY A 334 -37.18 -29.59 13.92
CA GLY A 334 -38.55 -30.05 13.94
C GLY A 334 -38.52 -31.53 14.30
N GLU A 335 -38.86 -31.78 15.55
CA GLU A 335 -39.26 -33.03 16.16
C GLU A 335 -40.22 -33.76 15.21
N THR A 336 -39.68 -34.60 14.34
CA THR A 336 -40.48 -35.50 13.52
C THR A 336 -40.84 -36.67 14.42
N GLU A 337 -41.85 -36.44 15.25
CA GLU A 337 -42.49 -37.44 16.10
C GLU A 337 -43.04 -38.57 15.19
N ARG A 338 -42.21 -39.59 14.95
CA ARG A 338 -42.63 -40.83 14.29
C ARG A 338 -43.47 -41.61 15.29
N LYS A 339 -44.79 -41.39 15.24
CA LYS A 339 -45.77 -42.37 15.74
C LYS A 339 -45.83 -43.55 14.78
N LYS A 340 -45.40 -44.72 15.24
CA LYS A 340 -45.91 -46.04 14.83
C LYS A 340 -45.88 -46.96 16.04
#